data_AF-A0A7I9VD98-F1
#
_entry.id   AF-A0A7I9VD98-F1
#
_cell.length_a   1.000
_cell.length_b   1.000
_cell.length_c   1.000
_cell.angle_alpha   90.00
_cell.angle_beta   90.00
_cell.angle_gamma   90.00
#
_symmetry.space_group_name_H-M   'P 1'
#
loop_
_entity.id
_entity.type
_entity.pdbx_description
1 polymer ?
#
loop_
_entity_poly.entity_id
_entity_poly.type
_entity_poly.pdbx_seq_one_letter_code
_entity_poly.pdbx_strand_id
1 'polypeptide(L)' 'MSTPSGPTPASLAARSAQQNAPAGDPADHPVAAEVRDLLEEAAMIGSVVGEEFDLGAVSRQTQLLSKAHDALANALEDAR' A
#
# COMPACT_ATOMS: atom_id res chain seq x y z
N MET A 1 15.69 43.94 -17.21
CA MET A 1 16.76 43.19 -16.54
C MET A 1 16.11 42.01 -15.85
N SER A 2 16.22 40.81 -16.42
CA SER A 2 15.63 39.59 -15.86
C SER A 2 16.72 38.83 -15.12
N THR A 3 16.58 38.63 -13.81
CA THR A 3 17.48 37.75 -13.05
C THR A 3 17.18 36.30 -13.43
N PRO A 4 18.18 35.46 -13.72
CA PRO A 4 17.95 34.02 -13.81
C PRO A 4 17.67 33.50 -12.40
N SER A 5 16.41 33.27 -12.06
CA SER A 5 16.02 32.55 -10.85
C SER A 5 16.37 31.06 -11.02
N GLY A 6 17.66 30.76 -10.99
CA GLY A 6 18.16 29.39 -10.88
C GLY A 6 17.89 28.82 -9.49
N PRO A 7 17.84 27.48 -9.35
CA PRO A 7 17.67 26.84 -8.06
C PRO A 7 18.76 27.31 -7.09
N THR A 8 18.36 27.71 -5.88
CA THR A 8 19.28 28.16 -4.85
C THR A 8 20.04 26.96 -4.27
N PRO A 9 21.23 27.16 -3.68
CA PRO A 9 21.92 26.09 -2.95
C PRO A 9 21.03 25.44 -1.89
N ALA A 10 20.15 26.22 -1.24
CA ALA A 10 19.19 25.71 -0.27
C ALA A 10 18.13 24.81 -0.91
N SER A 11 17.61 25.14 -2.10
CA SER A 11 16.64 24.28 -2.79
C SER A 11 17.26 23.00 -3.34
N LEU A 12 18.53 23.04 -3.75
CA LEU A 12 19.29 21.85 -4.13
C LEU A 12 19.60 20.93 -2.94
N ALA A 13 19.95 21.51 -1.78
CA ALA A 13 20.17 20.77 -0.55
C ALA A 13 18.87 20.12 -0.04
N ALA A 14 17.75 20.84 -0.05
CA ALA A 14 16.45 20.31 0.32
C ALA A 14 16.01 19.15 -0.59
N ARG A 15 16.19 19.30 -1.91
CA ARG A 15 15.89 18.24 -2.88
C ARG A 15 16.77 17.00 -2.66
N SER A 16 18.06 17.20 -2.38
CA SER A 16 18.98 16.11 -2.07
C SER A 16 18.61 15.42 -0.76
N ALA A 17 18.18 16.17 0.26
CA ALA A 17 17.73 15.61 1.52
C ALA A 17 16.45 14.78 1.36
N GLN A 18 15.50 15.21 0.52
CA GLN A 18 14.31 14.43 0.20
C GLN A 18 14.63 13.15 -0.58
N GLN A 19 15.58 13.20 -1.52
CA GLN A 19 15.99 12.02 -2.30
C GLN A 19 16.80 10.99 -1.49
N ASN A 20 17.54 11.45 -0.48
CA ASN A 20 18.31 10.58 0.42
C ASN A 20 17.56 10.27 1.72
N ALA A 21 16.30 10.68 1.84
CA ALA A 21 15.49 10.29 2.98
C ALA A 21 15.32 8.76 2.97
N PRO A 22 15.47 8.08 4.11
CA PRO A 22 15.18 6.66 4.18
C PRO A 22 13.74 6.43 3.75
N ALA A 23 13.50 5.34 3.02
CA ALA A 23 12.13 4.90 2.75
C ALA A 23 11.41 4.71 4.10
N GLY A 24 10.20 5.26 4.23
CA GLY A 24 9.37 5.05 5.42
C GLY A 24 9.02 3.56 5.58
N ASP A 25 8.60 3.18 6.79
CA ASP A 25 8.11 1.81 7.01
C ASP A 25 6.83 1.61 6.15
N PRO A 26 6.77 0.57 5.28
CA PRO A 26 5.55 0.24 4.56
C PRO A 26 4.34 0.02 5.47
N ALA A 27 4.56 -0.39 6.73
CA ALA A 27 3.52 -0.55 7.73
C ALA A 27 2.87 0.78 8.17
N ASP A 28 3.57 1.91 8.00
CA ASP A 28 3.05 3.25 8.30
C ASP A 28 2.18 3.80 7.15
N HIS A 29 2.10 3.09 6.03
CA HIS A 29 1.30 3.54 4.89
C HIS A 29 -0.21 3.47 5.22
N PRO A 30 -1.03 4.49 4.89
CA PRO A 30 -2.46 4.50 5.20
C PRO A 30 -3.23 3.26 4.69
N VAL A 31 -2.80 2.71 3.56
CA VAL A 31 -3.39 1.49 2.96
C VAL A 31 -3.10 0.21 3.75
N ALA A 32 -2.05 0.21 4.59
CA ALA A 32 -1.59 -0.99 5.28
C ALA A 32 -2.63 -1.51 6.29
N ALA A 33 -3.35 -0.61 6.96
CA ALA A 33 -4.43 -0.99 7.87
C ALA A 33 -5.59 -1.67 7.13
N GLU A 34 -6.04 -1.08 6.03
CA GLU A 34 -7.12 -1.63 5.20
C GLU A 34 -6.77 -3.02 4.65
N VAL A 35 -5.55 -3.17 4.11
CA VAL A 35 -5.08 -4.44 3.56
C VAL A 35 -4.95 -5.50 4.66
N ARG A 36 -4.45 -5.14 5.83
CA ARG A 36 -4.37 -6.06 6.97
C ARG A 36 -5.75 -6.58 7.36
N ASP A 37 -6.73 -5.68 7.51
CA ASP A 37 -8.08 -6.05 7.94
C ASP A 37 -8.74 -7.01 6.92
N LEU A 38 -8.55 -6.77 5.61
CA LEU A 38 -9.04 -7.67 4.54
C LEU A 38 -8.37 -9.05 4.57
N LEU A 39 -7.06 -9.10 4.86
CA LEU A 39 -6.31 -10.35 4.96
C LEU A 39 -6.69 -11.15 6.22
N GLU A 40 -6.93 -10.47 7.33
CA GLU A 40 -7.45 -11.09 8.56
C GLU A 40 -8.83 -11.70 8.33
N GLU A 41 -9.74 -10.98 7.66
CA GLU A 41 -11.06 -11.50 7.31
C GLU A 41 -10.95 -12.73 6.38
N ALA A 42 -10.07 -12.68 5.38
CA ALA A 42 -9.83 -13.82 4.49
C ALA A 42 -9.26 -15.04 5.24
N ALA A 43 -8.39 -14.82 6.23
CA ALA A 43 -7.82 -15.87 7.06
C ALA A 43 -8.87 -16.50 8.00
N MET A 44 -9.77 -15.69 8.56
CA MET A 44 -10.87 -16.18 9.39
C MET A 44 -11.78 -17.15 8.61
N ILE A 45 -12.09 -16.84 7.35
CA ILE A 45 -12.87 -17.75 6.49
C ILE A 45 -12.16 -19.11 6.36
N GLY A 46 -10.85 -19.10 6.11
CA GLY A 46 -10.05 -20.33 6.02
C GLY A 46 -9.99 -21.14 7.32
N SER A 47 -10.06 -20.49 8.49
CA SER A 47 -10.05 -21.17 9.80
C SER A 47 -11.40 -21.77 10.22
N VAL A 48 -12.51 -21.22 9.70
CA VAL A 48 -13.88 -21.67 10.02
C VAL A 48 -14.31 -22.83 9.12
N VAL A 49 -13.77 -22.89 7.91
CA VAL A 49 -13.97 -24.00 6.98
C VAL A 49 -13.01 -25.13 7.38
N GLY A 50 -13.49 -26.10 8.16
CA GLY A 50 -12.77 -27.32 8.52
C GLY A 50 -12.59 -28.28 7.32
N GLU A 51 -12.77 -29.59 7.55
CA GLU A 51 -12.58 -30.66 6.53
C GLU A 51 -13.60 -30.64 5.35
N GLU A 52 -14.64 -29.81 5.40
CA GLU A 52 -15.67 -29.74 4.35
C GLU A 52 -15.40 -28.59 3.38
N PHE A 53 -15.31 -28.91 2.08
CA PHE A 53 -15.00 -27.95 1.03
C PHE A 53 -16.20 -27.03 0.72
N ASP A 54 -16.18 -25.81 1.24
CA ASP A 54 -17.19 -24.77 0.97
C ASP A 54 -16.76 -23.84 -0.19
N LEU A 55 -17.33 -24.07 -1.37
CA LEU A 55 -17.14 -23.21 -2.56
C LEU A 55 -17.58 -21.75 -2.34
N GLY A 56 -18.60 -21.53 -1.51
CA GLY A 56 -19.06 -20.19 -1.16
C GLY A 56 -18.03 -19.46 -0.30
N ALA A 57 -17.40 -20.14 0.65
CA ALA A 57 -16.29 -19.60 1.43
C ALA A 57 -15.07 -19.29 0.57
N VAL A 58 -14.68 -20.18 -0.34
CA VAL A 58 -13.58 -19.95 -1.29
C VAL A 58 -13.85 -18.71 -2.16
N SER A 59 -15.09 -18.55 -2.64
CA SER A 59 -15.50 -17.37 -3.42
C SER A 59 -15.35 -16.08 -2.61
N ARG A 60 -15.84 -16.06 -1.36
CA ARG A 60 -15.70 -14.90 -0.45
C ARG A 60 -14.24 -14.59 -0.14
N GLN A 61 -13.42 -15.61 0.15
CA GLN A 61 -12.00 -15.45 0.41
C GLN A 61 -11.28 -14.85 -0.80
N THR A 62 -11.58 -15.33 -2.02
CA THR A 62 -11.02 -14.80 -3.27
C THR A 62 -11.39 -13.33 -3.45
N GLN A 63 -12.64 -12.94 -3.17
CA GLN A 63 -13.07 -11.54 -3.26
C GLN A 63 -12.33 -10.62 -2.29
N LEU A 64 -12.09 -11.06 -1.05
CA LEU A 64 -11.33 -10.28 -0.06
C LEU A 64 -9.87 -10.11 -0.49
N LEU A 65 -9.25 -11.18 -1.01
CA LEU A 65 -7.88 -11.12 -1.54
C LEU A 65 -7.77 -10.22 -2.77
N SER A 66 -8.75 -10.25 -3.68
CA SER A 66 -8.79 -9.32 -4.82
C SER A 66 -8.90 -7.87 -4.36
N LYS A 67 -9.75 -7.57 -3.37
CA LYS A 67 -9.85 -6.21 -2.82
C LYS A 67 -8.53 -5.73 -2.19
N ALA A 68 -7.86 -6.61 -1.43
CA ALA A 68 -6.58 -6.29 -0.81
C ALA A 68 -5.50 -6.02 -1.88
N HIS A 69 -5.48 -6.84 -2.95
CA HIS A 69 -4.60 -6.63 -4.09
C HIS A 69 -4.88 -5.30 -4.79
N ASP A 70 -6.15 -4.98 -5.06
CA ASP A 70 -6.52 -3.74 -5.74
C ASP A 70 -6.16 -2.50 -4.91
N ALA A 71 -6.34 -2.55 -3.58
CA ALA A 71 -5.91 -1.49 -2.67
C ALA A 71 -4.38 -1.27 -2.73
N LEU A 72 -3.59 -2.36 -2.70
CA LEU A 72 -2.13 -2.29 -2.84
C LEU A 72 -1.69 -1.77 -4.21
N ALA A 73 -2.34 -2.23 -5.28
CA ALA A 73 -2.05 -1.79 -6.63
C ALA A 73 -2.31 -0.29 -6.77
N ASN A 74 -3.46 0.20 -6.31
CA ASN A 74 -3.79 1.63 -6.34
C ASN A 74 -2.80 2.47 -5.51
N ALA A 75 -2.36 1.98 -4.35
CA ALA A 75 -1.35 2.68 -3.55
C ALA A 75 0.01 2.75 -4.26
N LEU A 76 0.43 1.67 -4.94
CA LEU A 76 1.65 1.68 -5.77
C LEU A 76 1.50 2.63 -6.98
N GLU A 77 0.30 2.73 -7.54
CA GLU A 77 0.00 3.63 -8.64
C GLU A 77 -0.05 5.12 -8.26
N ASP A 78 -0.30 5.44 -6.99
CA ASP A 78 -0.27 6.80 -6.45
C ASP A 78 1.16 7.22 -6.01
N ALA A 79 1.99 6.24 -5.64
CA ALA A 79 3.37 6.46 -5.22
C ALA A 79 4.38 6.65 -6.38
N ARG A 80 3.96 6.47 -7.64
CA ARG A 80 4.78 6.61 -8.87
C ARG A 80 4.69 8.01 -9.47
#